data_AF-A0A2R5EV38-F1
#
_entry.id   AF-A0A2R5EV38-F1
#
_cell.length_a   1.000
_cell.length_b   1.000
_cell.length_c   1.000
_cell.angle_alpha   90.00
_cell.angle_beta   90.00
_cell.angle_gamma   90.00
#
_symmetry.space_group_name_H-M   'P 1'
#
loop_
_entity.id
_entity.type
_entity.pdbx_description
1 polymer ?
#
loop_
_entity_poly.entity_id
_entity_poly.type
_entity_poly.pdbx_seq_one_letter_code
_entity_poly.pdbx_strand_id
1 'polypeptide(L)'
;MGKNIEIFTDSNLYGDDIVNLVKEYACPKCSISVYDANCTDPNVDMHSKVSEYGITAMPAIVLDGKIVPTEKLARGKFANMVHHFFHK
;
A
#
# COMPACT_ATOMS: atom_id res chain seq x y z
N MET A 1 -6.54 11.91 -12.87
CA MET A 1 -5.15 12.20 -12.43
C MET A 1 -4.54 10.91 -11.92
N GLY A 2 -3.25 10.67 -12.17
CA GLY A 2 -2.55 9.53 -11.57
C GLY A 2 -2.53 9.65 -10.05
N LYS A 3 -2.69 8.53 -9.36
CA LYS A 3 -2.66 8.45 -7.89
C LYS A 3 -1.32 7.87 -7.44
N ASN A 4 -0.77 8.39 -6.35
CA ASN A 4 0.42 7.79 -5.73
C ASN A 4 -0.01 6.74 -4.71
N ILE A 5 0.55 5.55 -4.80
CA ILE A 5 0.16 4.39 -4.01
C ILE A 5 1.42 3.81 -3.40
N GLU A 6 1.51 3.83 -2.08
CA GLU A 6 2.64 3.31 -1.33
C GLU A 6 2.15 2.15 -0.48
N ILE A 7 2.76 0.98 -0.64
CA ILE A 7 2.38 -0.25 0.04
C ILE A 7 3.51 -0.62 0.98
N PHE A 8 3.22 -0.72 2.27
CA PHE A 8 4.17 -1.10 3.31
C PHE A 8 3.86 -2.54 3.74
N THR A 9 4.82 -3.43 3.55
CA THR A 9 4.69 -4.87 3.81
C THR A 9 5.90 -5.38 4.58
N ASP A 10 5.81 -6.58 5.14
CA ASP A 10 6.83 -7.27 5.92
C ASP A 10 7.15 -8.66 5.36
N SER A 11 7.05 -8.82 4.02
CA SER A 11 7.15 -10.10 3.29
C SER A 11 6.29 -11.25 3.83
N ASN A 12 5.20 -10.96 4.53
CA ASN A 12 4.26 -11.99 4.98
C ASN A 12 3.30 -12.37 3.84
N LEU A 13 2.74 -13.58 3.86
CA LEU A 13 1.83 -14.12 2.84
C LEU A 13 0.65 -13.17 2.52
N TYR A 14 0.22 -12.40 3.51
CA TYR A 14 -0.86 -11.42 3.36
C TYR A 14 -0.44 -10.15 2.61
N GLY A 15 0.82 -9.77 2.66
CA GLY A 15 1.37 -8.60 1.99
C GLY A 15 1.41 -8.76 0.47
N ASP A 16 1.85 -9.91 -0.01
CA ASP A 16 1.96 -10.20 -1.45
C ASP A 16 0.59 -10.20 -2.15
N ASP A 17 -0.42 -10.76 -1.49
CA ASP A 17 -1.81 -10.75 -1.97
C ASP A 17 -2.32 -9.31 -2.13
N ILE A 18 -2.05 -8.45 -1.16
CA ILE A 18 -2.46 -7.04 -1.20
C ILE A 18 -1.72 -6.28 -2.29
N VAL A 19 -0.42 -6.51 -2.46
CA VAL A 19 0.38 -5.88 -3.51
C VAL A 19 -0.16 -6.25 -4.90
N ASN A 20 -0.44 -7.53 -5.12
CA ASN A 20 -1.01 -8.00 -6.39
C ASN A 20 -2.39 -7.40 -6.64
N LEU A 21 -3.24 -7.35 -5.62
CA LEU A 21 -4.56 -6.73 -5.74
C LEU A 21 -4.43 -5.24 -6.09
N VAL A 22 -3.59 -4.47 -5.41
CA VAL A 22 -3.40 -3.05 -5.73
C VAL A 22 -2.92 -2.87 -7.17
N LYS A 23 -1.97 -3.69 -7.63
CA LYS A 23 -1.48 -3.66 -9.02
C LYS A 23 -2.59 -3.97 -10.03
N GLU A 24 -3.48 -4.90 -9.72
CA GLU A 24 -4.59 -5.30 -10.59
C GLU A 24 -5.64 -4.19 -10.75
N TYR A 25 -5.97 -3.49 -9.66
CA TYR A 25 -6.96 -2.40 -9.68
C TYR A 25 -6.37 -1.02 -9.98
N ALA A 26 -5.05 -0.86 -9.89
CA ALA A 26 -4.40 0.41 -10.13
C ALA A 26 -4.60 0.88 -11.57
N CYS A 27 -4.89 2.17 -11.72
CA CYS A 27 -5.02 2.79 -13.02
C CYS A 27 -3.65 2.81 -13.74
N PRO A 28 -3.61 2.80 -15.09
CA PRO A 28 -2.35 2.85 -15.85
C PRO A 28 -1.55 4.15 -15.64
N LYS A 29 -2.16 5.17 -15.03
CA LYS A 29 -1.50 6.44 -14.65
C LYS A 29 -1.08 6.48 -13.18
N CYS A 30 -1.38 5.44 -12.41
CA CYS A 30 -1.12 5.38 -10.98
C CYS A 30 0.33 4.94 -10.74
N SER A 31 1.01 5.58 -9.80
CA SER A 31 2.36 5.23 -9.38
C SER A 31 2.27 4.30 -8.17
N ILE A 32 2.93 3.15 -8.25
CA ILE A 32 2.94 2.15 -7.17
C ILE A 32 4.37 2.03 -6.65
N SER A 33 4.55 2.25 -5.35
CA SER A 33 5.79 2.04 -4.61
C SER A 33 5.53 0.98 -3.55
N VAL A 34 6.36 -0.07 -3.54
CA VAL A 34 6.27 -1.15 -2.54
C VAL A 34 7.49 -1.04 -1.63
N TYR A 35 7.22 -0.86 -0.35
CA TYR A 35 8.17 -0.78 0.74
C TYR A 35 8.06 -2.07 1.55
N ASP A 36 9.10 -2.90 1.49
CA ASP A 36 9.15 -4.14 2.25
C ASP A 36 10.13 -3.99 3.43
N ALA A 37 9.67 -4.32 4.64
CA ALA A 37 10.43 -4.25 5.88
C ALA A 37 11.59 -5.24 5.93
N ASN A 38 11.51 -6.36 5.20
CA ASN A 38 12.64 -7.27 5.07
C ASN A 38 13.54 -6.93 3.88
N CYS A 39 13.22 -5.87 3.12
CA CYS A 39 14.09 -5.45 2.03
C CYS A 39 15.42 -4.95 2.61
N THR A 40 16.52 -5.58 2.21
CA THR A 40 17.87 -5.17 2.63
C THR A 40 18.42 -4.00 1.81
N ASP A 41 17.59 -3.34 1.00
CA ASP A 41 18.04 -2.22 0.15
C ASP A 41 18.24 -0.96 1.01
N PRO A 42 19.47 -0.46 1.14
CA PRO A 42 19.77 0.70 1.97
C PRO A 42 19.22 2.02 1.42
N ASN A 43 18.72 2.06 0.17
CA ASN A 43 18.14 3.28 -0.42
C ASN A 43 16.66 3.45 -0.11
N VAL A 44 16.02 2.45 0.51
CA VAL A 44 14.59 2.47 0.78
C VAL A 44 14.36 2.95 2.20
N ASP A 45 14.03 4.23 2.35
CA ASP A 45 13.78 4.91 3.63
C ASP A 45 12.42 4.53 4.24
N MET A 46 12.16 3.23 4.38
CA MET A 46 10.89 2.71 4.87
C MET A 46 10.64 3.16 6.32
N HIS A 47 11.64 3.07 7.19
CA HIS A 47 11.50 3.43 8.60
C HIS A 47 11.08 4.90 8.79
N SER A 48 11.66 5.79 7.99
CA SER A 48 11.32 7.22 7.99
C SER A 48 9.86 7.44 7.58
N LYS A 49 9.40 6.80 6.49
CA LYS A 49 8.01 6.90 6.02
C LYS A 49 7.01 6.24 6.97
N VAL A 50 7.33 5.08 7.53
CA VAL A 50 6.49 4.38 8.52
C VAL A 50 6.25 5.27 9.74
N SER A 51 7.29 5.97 10.21
CA SER A 51 7.18 6.95 11.29
C SER A 51 6.39 8.18 10.87
N GLU A 52 6.64 8.72 9.67
CA GLU A 52 5.94 9.90 9.12
C GLU A 52 4.42 9.66 9.01
N TYR A 53 4.02 8.48 8.52
CA TYR A 53 2.61 8.11 8.38
C TYR A 53 1.99 7.52 9.64
N GLY A 54 2.78 7.27 10.70
CA GLY A 54 2.31 6.64 11.93
C GLY A 54 1.85 5.19 11.75
N ILE A 55 2.49 4.46 10.83
CA ILE A 55 2.20 3.05 10.57
C ILE A 55 2.70 2.23 11.76
N THR A 56 1.76 1.63 12.49
CA THR A 56 2.05 0.80 13.68
C THR A 56 1.82 -0.69 13.44
N ALA A 57 1.18 -1.04 12.32
CA ALA A 57 0.88 -2.40 11.94
C ALA A 57 1.06 -2.56 10.42
N MET A 58 1.60 -3.71 10.01
CA MET A 58 1.76 -4.11 8.62
C MET A 58 0.89 -5.34 8.32
N PRO A 59 0.39 -5.52 7.08
CA PRO A 59 0.57 -4.63 5.93
C PRO A 59 -0.23 -3.32 6.06
N ALA A 60 0.31 -2.22 5.52
CA ALA A 60 -0.32 -0.89 5.48
C ALA A 60 -0.23 -0.28 4.08
N ILE A 61 -1.17 0.60 3.75
CA ILE A 61 -1.24 1.22 2.42
C ILE A 61 -1.48 2.70 2.58
N VAL A 62 -0.77 3.50 1.79
CA VAL A 62 -0.91 4.95 1.76
C VAL A 62 -1.31 5.34 0.33
N LEU A 63 -2.40 6.09 0.21
CA LEU A 63 -2.95 6.57 -1.06
C LEU A 63 -2.92 8.09 -1.08
N ASP A 64 -2.18 8.69 -2.01
CA ASP A 64 -1.93 10.14 -2.08
C ASP A 64 -1.51 10.74 -0.71
N GLY A 65 -0.61 10.06 0.01
CA GLY A 65 -0.16 10.49 1.34
C GLY A 65 -1.16 10.26 2.48
N LYS A 66 -2.27 9.56 2.25
CA LYS A 66 -3.24 9.19 3.30
C LYS A 66 -3.17 7.70 3.61
N ILE A 67 -2.89 7.38 4.87
CA ILE A 67 -2.92 5.99 5.35
C ILE A 67 -4.34 5.41 5.27
N VAL A 68 -4.43 4.21 4.72
CA VAL A 68 -5.62 3.39 4.71
C VAL A 68 -5.71 2.65 6.05
N PRO A 69 -6.81 2.78 6.79
CA PRO A 69 -7.02 2.04 8.02
C PRO A 69 -6.94 0.53 7.79
N THR A 70 -6.25 -0.19 8.67
CA THR A 70 -6.07 -1.65 8.60
C THR A 70 -7.40 -2.42 8.56
N GLU A 71 -8.45 -1.89 9.21
CA GLU A 71 -9.82 -2.41 9.14
C GLU A 71 -10.42 -2.46 7.71
N LYS A 72 -9.90 -1.64 6.78
CA LYS A 72 -10.30 -1.62 5.36
C LYS A 72 -9.44 -2.52 4.49
N LEU A 73 -8.34 -3.05 5.03
CA LEU A 73 -7.45 -3.99 4.34
C LEU A 73 -7.96 -5.44 4.40
N ALA A 74 -9.09 -5.70 5.08
CA ALA A 74 -9.77 -6.99 4.99
C ALA A 74 -10.13 -7.29 3.52
N ARG A 75 -9.62 -8.42 2.99
CA ARG A 75 -9.65 -8.85 1.56
C ARG A 75 -10.90 -8.41 0.77
N GLY A 76 -12.11 -8.59 1.32
CA GLY A 76 -13.37 -8.23 0.64
C GLY A 76 -13.73 -6.75 0.64
N LYS A 77 -13.33 -5.98 1.67
CA LYS A 77 -13.56 -4.52 1.73
C LYS A 77 -12.50 -3.77 0.93
N PHE A 78 -11.30 -4.33 0.85
CA PHE A 78 -10.16 -3.71 0.21
C PHE A 78 -10.35 -3.57 -1.30
N ALA A 79 -10.65 -4.66 -2.02
CA ALA A 79 -10.90 -4.64 -3.46
C ALA A 79 -11.92 -3.57 -3.88
N ASN A 80 -13.05 -3.51 -3.17
CA ASN A 80 -14.12 -2.57 -3.50
C ASN A 80 -13.73 -1.12 -3.22
N MET A 81 -12.98 -0.89 -2.13
CA MET A 81 -12.45 0.44 -1.81
C MET A 81 -11.43 0.92 -2.86
N VAL A 82 -10.52 0.04 -3.27
CA VAL A 82 -9.45 0.33 -4.22
C VAL A 82 -10.02 0.64 -5.60
N HIS A 83 -10.96 -0.18 -6.08
CA HIS A 83 -11.68 0.07 -7.32
C HIS A 83 -12.38 1.43 -7.32
N HIS A 84 -13.10 1.77 -6.24
CA HIS A 84 -13.77 3.07 -6.11
C HIS A 84 -12.80 4.25 -5.99
N PHE A 85 -11.60 4.03 -5.45
CA PHE A 85 -10.59 5.09 -5.32
C PHE A 85 -9.85 5.38 -6.63
N PHE A 86 -9.62 4.37 -7.47
CA PHE A 86 -8.88 4.53 -8.72
C PHE A 86 -9.74 4.85 -9.94
N HIS A 87 -11.05 4.53 -9.90
CA HIS A 87 -11.96 4.72 -11.04
C HIS A 87 -13.01 5.83 -10.84
N LYS A 88 -12.94 6.59 -9.75
CA LYS A 88 -13.83 7.72 -9.47
C LYS A 88 -13.11 9.06 -9.59
#